data_AF-F9FMF7-F1
#
_entry.id   AF-F9FMF7-F1
#
_cell.length_a   1.000
_cell.length_b   1.000
_cell.length_c   1.000
_cell.angle_alpha   90.00
_cell.angle_beta   90.00
_cell.angle_gamma   90.00
#
_symmetry.space_group_name_H-M   'P 1'
#
loop_
_entity.id
_entity.type
_entity.pdbx_description
1 polymer ?
#
loop_
_entity_poly.entity_id
_entity_poly.type
_entity_poly.pdbx_seq_one_letter_code
_entity_poly.pdbx_strand_id
1 'polypeptide(L)'
;MSSDSEKASKRAESPSPIVENDGGNADGLHRRLNNRQVQLLAIGGTIGTGLFIGIGAGLAKGGPGSLLVCTALYAMVLGLTNNSIAEMNTYMPVSGGFIRLAGHWVDDALGFMVGWNFFFYEALLIPFEIVALNLVVSFWSDNITDAGPTAGFIIAVIIAYGVCNVLAVGVFGEAEFWLALGK
;
A
#
# COMPACT_ATOMS: atom_id res chain seq x y z
N MET A 1 14.74 2.81 -70.59
CA MET A 1 14.90 4.09 -69.89
C MET A 1 13.50 4.62 -69.61
N SER A 2 13.12 4.72 -68.33
CA SER A 2 11.83 5.18 -67.80
C SER A 2 10.66 4.22 -68.13
N SER A 3 10.08 3.49 -67.18
CA SER A 3 9.34 4.02 -66.04
C SER A 3 9.19 2.92 -64.96
N ASP A 4 10.21 2.78 -64.11
CA ASP A 4 10.13 2.09 -62.82
C ASP A 4 9.47 3.00 -61.75
N SER A 5 8.57 3.91 -62.15
CA SER A 5 7.95 4.89 -61.24
C SER A 5 6.43 4.78 -61.13
N GLU A 6 5.85 3.60 -61.39
CA GLU A 6 4.42 3.36 -61.20
C GLU A 6 4.14 2.21 -60.22
N LYS A 7 5.06 2.00 -59.27
CA LYS A 7 4.83 1.17 -58.07
C LYS A 7 4.87 1.95 -56.76
N ALA A 8 4.90 3.28 -56.83
CA ALA A 8 5.10 4.15 -55.67
C ALA A 8 4.01 5.24 -55.54
N SER A 9 2.73 4.91 -55.70
CA SER A 9 1.64 5.77 -55.19
C SER A 9 0.31 5.04 -55.25
N LYS A 10 -0.04 4.32 -54.19
CA LYS A 10 -1.41 4.07 -53.71
C LYS A 10 -1.33 3.41 -52.33
N ARG A 11 -0.83 4.22 -51.40
CA ARG A 11 -1.07 4.10 -49.97
C ARG A 11 -2.55 4.41 -49.75
N ALA A 12 -3.39 3.38 -49.68
CA ALA A 12 -4.76 3.48 -49.21
C ALA A 12 -4.83 2.73 -47.88
N GLU A 13 -4.64 3.54 -46.85
CA GLU A 13 -4.84 3.34 -45.42
C GLU A 13 -5.99 2.38 -45.11
N SER A 14 -5.68 1.13 -44.76
CA SER A 14 -6.60 0.28 -44.02
C SER A 14 -6.71 0.83 -42.60
N PRO A 15 -7.92 1.03 -42.05
CA PRO A 15 -8.05 1.54 -40.69
C PRO A 15 -7.40 0.50 -39.77
N SER A 16 -6.34 0.91 -39.07
CA SER A 16 -5.82 0.17 -37.93
C SER A 16 -7.00 -0.16 -37.03
N PRO A 17 -7.09 -1.39 -36.46
CA PRO A 17 -8.10 -1.64 -35.46
C PRO A 17 -7.90 -0.57 -34.40
N ILE A 18 -8.96 0.17 -34.11
CA ILE A 18 -9.00 1.11 -33.01
C ILE A 18 -8.76 0.22 -31.79
N VAL A 19 -7.52 0.15 -31.34
CA VAL A 19 -7.19 -0.39 -30.04
C VAL A 19 -7.86 0.57 -29.08
N GLU A 20 -9.06 0.18 -28.67
CA GLU A 20 -9.77 0.73 -27.55
C GLU A 20 -8.76 0.74 -26.40
N ASN A 21 -8.23 1.94 -26.11
CA ASN A 21 -7.27 2.14 -25.06
C ASN A 21 -8.03 2.05 -23.74
N ASP A 22 -8.33 0.81 -23.36
CA ASP A 22 -8.96 0.46 -22.10
C ASP A 22 -7.91 0.61 -21.00
N GLY A 23 -7.60 1.86 -20.62
CA GLY A 23 -6.93 2.25 -19.38
C GLY A 23 -5.77 1.37 -18.92
N GLY A 24 -4.99 0.83 -19.86
CA GLY A 24 -4.01 -0.22 -19.59
C GLY A 24 -2.80 0.39 -18.92
N ASN A 25 -2.60 0.08 -17.63
CA ASN A 25 -1.35 0.31 -16.92
C ASN A 25 -0.18 -0.04 -17.85
N ALA A 26 0.68 0.94 -18.14
CA ALA A 26 1.81 0.82 -19.07
C ALA A 26 2.86 -0.25 -18.67
N ASP A 27 2.66 -0.95 -17.55
CA ASP A 27 3.63 -1.83 -16.90
C ASP A 27 3.16 -3.29 -16.75
N GLY A 28 1.99 -3.68 -17.29
CA GLY A 28 1.49 -5.05 -17.17
C GLY A 28 1.12 -5.47 -15.74
N LEU A 29 1.07 -4.53 -14.79
CA LEU A 29 0.66 -4.79 -13.42
C LEU A 29 -0.85 -5.08 -13.36
N HIS A 30 -1.19 -6.33 -13.04
CA HIS A 30 -2.58 -6.74 -12.82
C HIS A 30 -3.13 -6.08 -11.54
N ARG A 31 -3.97 -5.05 -11.71
CA ARG A 31 -4.68 -4.43 -10.59
C ARG A 31 -5.79 -5.39 -10.12
N ARG A 32 -5.49 -6.19 -9.09
CA ARG A 32 -6.42 -7.20 -8.53
C ARG A 32 -7.41 -6.62 -7.51
N LEU A 33 -7.11 -5.48 -6.89
CA LEU A 33 -8.02 -4.82 -5.94
C LEU A 33 -8.86 -3.73 -6.60
N ASN A 34 -10.15 -3.74 -6.28
CA ASN A 34 -11.09 -2.68 -6.66
C ASN A 34 -10.74 -1.38 -5.90
N ASN A 35 -10.91 -0.22 -6.53
CA ASN A 35 -10.67 1.10 -5.93
C ASN A 35 -11.35 1.27 -4.56
N ARG A 36 -12.55 0.70 -4.39
CA ARG A 36 -13.27 0.70 -3.10
C ARG A 36 -12.54 -0.08 -2.01
N GLN A 37 -11.95 -1.23 -2.35
CA GLN A 37 -11.21 -2.05 -1.40
C GLN A 37 -9.92 -1.36 -0.96
N VAL A 38 -9.22 -0.70 -1.89
CA VAL A 38 -8.02 0.10 -1.59
C VAL A 38 -8.35 1.27 -0.66
N GLN A 39 -9.45 1.98 -0.90
CA GLN A 39 -9.90 3.07 -0.03
C GLN A 39 -10.31 2.56 1.37
N LEU A 40 -11.04 1.44 1.44
CA LEU A 40 -11.41 0.83 2.72
C LEU A 40 -10.18 0.35 3.50
N LEU A 41 -9.17 -0.21 2.83
CA LEU A 41 -7.90 -0.58 3.45
C LEU A 41 -7.17 0.66 4.01
N ALA A 42 -7.13 1.76 3.25
CA ALA A 42 -6.52 3.01 3.70
C ALA A 42 -7.24 3.60 4.92
N ILE A 43 -8.58 3.60 4.92
CA ILE A 43 -9.38 4.06 6.07
C ILE A 43 -9.16 3.13 7.27
N GLY A 44 -9.16 1.81 7.05
CA GLY A 44 -8.94 0.82 8.12
C GLY A 44 -7.56 0.93 8.76
N GLY A 45 -6.51 1.12 7.95
CA GLY A 45 -5.15 1.31 8.45
C GLY A 45 -4.96 2.64 9.20
N THR A 46 -5.57 3.72 8.71
CA THR A 46 -5.43 5.05 9.35
C THR A 46 -6.21 5.20 10.66
N ILE A 47 -7.39 4.59 10.76
CA ILE A 47 -8.19 4.58 12.01
C ILE A 47 -7.63 3.57 13.03
N GLY A 48 -6.74 2.67 12.60
CA GLY A 48 -6.32 1.46 13.31
C GLY A 48 -5.73 1.62 14.71
N THR A 49 -4.98 0.62 15.13
CA THR A 49 -4.43 0.47 16.50
C THR A 49 -3.64 1.70 16.99
N GLY A 50 -2.97 2.42 16.09
CA GLY A 50 -2.27 3.67 16.41
C GLY A 50 -3.19 4.76 16.99
N LEU A 51 -4.43 4.86 16.52
CA LEU A 51 -5.42 5.82 17.05
C LEU A 51 -5.89 5.39 18.44
N PHE A 52 -6.30 4.13 18.59
CA PHE A 52 -6.88 3.62 19.84
C PHE A 52 -5.89 3.56 21.00
N ILE A 53 -4.62 3.22 20.72
CA ILE A 53 -3.58 3.11 21.74
C ILE A 53 -2.86 4.44 21.93
N GLY A 54 -2.63 5.19 20.85
CA GLY A 54 -1.91 6.45 20.87
C GLY A 54 -2.70 7.61 21.50
N ILE A 55 -4.00 7.73 21.20
CA ILE A 55 -4.82 8.84 21.72
C ILE A 55 -4.95 8.76 23.24
N GLY A 56 -5.11 7.56 23.82
CA GLY A 56 -5.26 7.40 25.27
C GLY A 56 -4.06 7.93 26.05
N ALA A 57 -2.85 7.56 25.62
CA ALA A 57 -1.61 8.04 26.22
C ALA A 57 -1.38 9.54 25.97
N GLY A 58 -1.70 10.03 24.77
CA GLY A 58 -1.59 11.45 24.41
C GLY A 58 -2.53 12.33 25.23
N LEU A 59 -3.77 11.89 25.43
CA LEU A 59 -4.77 12.60 26.23
C LEU A 59 -4.39 12.63 27.71
N ALA A 60 -3.93 11.50 28.26
CA ALA A 60 -3.53 11.39 29.66
C ALA A 60 -2.32 12.29 30.01
N LYS A 61 -1.36 12.44 29.09
CA LYS A 61 -0.14 13.24 29.32
C LYS A 61 -0.28 14.72 28.94
N GLY A 62 -0.97 15.02 27.84
CA GLY A 62 -1.01 16.37 27.26
C GLY A 62 -2.32 17.13 27.51
N GLY A 63 -3.40 16.45 27.89
CA GLY A 63 -4.74 17.04 27.95
C GLY A 63 -5.37 17.28 26.57
N PRO A 64 -6.67 17.60 26.51
CA PRO A 64 -7.45 17.62 25.26
C PRO A 64 -7.03 18.74 24.30
N GLY A 65 -6.60 19.90 24.83
CA GLY A 65 -6.18 21.03 24.00
C GLY A 65 -4.91 20.75 23.20
N SER A 66 -3.89 20.16 23.84
CA SER A 66 -2.65 19.82 23.13
C SER A 66 -2.85 18.70 22.12
N LEU A 67 -3.72 17.73 22.41
CA LEU A 67 -4.07 16.64 21.51
C LEU A 67 -4.70 17.17 20.20
N LEU A 68 -5.63 18.12 20.30
CA LEU A 68 -6.25 18.75 19.13
C LEU A 68 -5.24 19.53 18.29
N VAL A 69 -4.39 20.34 18.94
CA VAL A 69 -3.36 21.12 18.23
C VAL A 69 -2.38 20.21 17.51
N CYS A 70 -1.87 19.17 18.19
CA CYS A 70 -0.93 18.23 17.59
C CYS A 70 -1.56 17.47 16.41
N THR A 71 -2.80 16.99 16.58
CA THR A 71 -3.52 16.26 15.52
C THR A 71 -3.79 17.16 14.31
N ALA A 72 -4.19 18.42 14.52
CA ALA A 72 -4.44 19.37 13.44
C ALA A 72 -3.16 19.75 12.68
N LEU A 73 -2.06 19.99 13.39
CA LEU A 73 -0.76 20.27 12.78
C LEU A 73 -0.25 19.07 11.97
N TYR A 74 -0.38 17.86 12.52
CA TYR A 74 0.02 16.64 11.82
C TYR A 74 -0.81 16.42 10.54
N ALA A 75 -2.13 16.61 10.61
CA ALA A 75 -3.01 16.51 9.46
C ALA A 75 -2.65 17.54 8.36
N MET A 76 -2.26 18.76 8.75
CA MET A 76 -1.82 19.79 7.80
C MET A 76 -0.54 19.39 7.07
N VAL A 77 0.47 18.90 7.79
CA VAL A 77 1.73 18.44 7.19
C VAL A 77 1.50 17.26 6.24
N LEU A 78 0.68 16.29 6.64
CA LEU A 78 0.30 15.17 5.78
C LEU A 78 -0.47 15.62 4.55
N GLY A 79 -1.40 16.57 4.70
CA GLY A 79 -2.16 17.13 3.58
C GLY A 79 -1.27 17.81 2.54
N LEU A 80 -0.32 18.64 2.99
CA LEU A 80 0.65 19.28 2.11
C LEU A 80 1.54 18.24 1.40
N THR A 81 2.03 17.24 2.14
CA THR A 81 2.86 16.16 1.59
C THR A 81 2.10 15.36 0.52
N ASN A 82 0.84 15.00 0.80
CA ASN A 82 0.00 14.27 -0.14
C ASN A 82 -0.33 15.11 -1.39
N ASN A 83 -0.50 16.43 -1.24
CA ASN A 83 -0.69 17.32 -2.38
C ASN A 83 0.55 17.33 -3.30
N SER A 84 1.77 17.42 -2.74
CA SER A 84 3.00 17.34 -3.53
C SER A 84 3.15 16.00 -4.26
N ILE A 85 2.81 14.88 -3.61
CA ILE A 85 2.81 13.56 -4.25
C ILE A 85 1.75 13.47 -5.37
N ALA A 86 0.58 14.07 -5.17
CA ALA A 86 -0.49 14.10 -6.17
C ALA A 86 -0.11 14.90 -7.42
N GLU A 87 0.53 16.05 -7.27
CA GLU A 87 1.07 16.83 -8.39
C GLU A 87 2.11 16.03 -9.17
N MET A 88 3.00 15.34 -8.44
CA MET A 88 4.05 14.51 -9.04
C MET A 88 3.49 13.31 -9.81
N ASN A 89 2.44 12.66 -9.28
CA ASN A 89 1.76 11.54 -9.93
C ASN A 89 0.92 11.95 -11.15
N THR A 90 0.34 13.15 -11.16
CA THR A 90 -0.44 13.65 -12.31
C THR A 90 0.46 14.15 -13.45
N TYR A 91 1.64 14.70 -13.12
CA TYR A 91 2.60 15.13 -14.13
C TYR A 91 3.28 13.96 -14.85
N MET A 92 3.77 12.96 -14.09
CA MET A 92 4.42 11.79 -14.66
C MET A 92 4.08 10.53 -13.84
N PRO A 93 3.11 9.72 -14.29
CA PRO A 93 2.71 8.52 -13.56
C PRO A 93 3.79 7.44 -13.71
N VAL A 94 4.64 7.30 -12.69
CA VAL A 94 5.63 6.21 -12.61
C VAL A 94 5.03 5.04 -11.82
N SER A 95 5.07 3.85 -12.40
CA SER A 95 4.67 2.61 -11.74
C SER A 95 5.69 2.27 -10.64
N GLY A 96 5.24 2.08 -9.39
CA GLY A 96 6.12 1.73 -8.26
C GLY A 96 5.99 2.58 -6.98
N GLY A 97 5.06 3.54 -6.95
CA GLY A 97 4.74 4.32 -5.74
C GLY A 97 5.82 5.33 -5.34
N PHE A 98 5.71 5.86 -4.13
CA PHE A 98 6.52 6.99 -3.65
C PHE A 98 8.04 6.70 -3.61
N ILE A 99 8.45 5.43 -3.45
CA ILE A 99 9.87 5.03 -3.43
C ILE A 99 10.51 5.28 -4.80
N ARG A 100 9.82 4.87 -5.88
CA ARG A 100 10.32 5.03 -7.25
C ARG A 100 10.26 6.49 -7.69
N LEU A 101 9.29 7.22 -7.16
CA LEU A 101 9.14 8.65 -7.34
C LEU A 101 10.31 9.42 -6.69
N ALA A 102 10.73 9.02 -5.50
CA ALA A 102 11.89 9.59 -4.81
C ALA A 102 13.21 9.33 -5.55
N GLY A 103 13.39 8.13 -6.11
CA GLY A 103 14.53 7.80 -6.97
C GLY A 103 14.57 8.65 -8.25
N HIS A 104 13.40 8.80 -8.91
CA HIS A 104 13.32 9.48 -10.19
C HIS A 104 13.45 11.01 -10.11
N TRP A 105 12.90 11.65 -9.07
CA TRP A 105 12.84 13.11 -8.97
C TRP A 105 13.99 13.74 -8.19
N VAL A 106 14.67 12.98 -7.32
CA VAL A 106 15.77 13.52 -6.49
C VAL A 106 17.08 12.81 -6.80
N ASP A 107 17.21 11.55 -6.40
CA ASP A 107 18.41 10.73 -6.61
C ASP A 107 18.07 9.26 -6.35
N ASP A 108 18.63 8.35 -7.14
CA ASP A 108 18.52 6.90 -6.94
C ASP A 108 18.99 6.48 -5.53
N ALA A 109 19.99 7.15 -4.96
CA ALA A 109 20.47 6.91 -3.59
C ALA A 109 19.40 7.27 -2.54
N LEU A 110 18.63 8.34 -2.77
CA LEU A 110 17.53 8.72 -1.89
C LEU A 110 16.37 7.72 -2.01
N GLY A 111 16.05 7.29 -3.23
CA GLY A 111 15.08 6.22 -3.47
C GLY A 111 15.42 4.94 -2.71
N PHE A 112 16.70 4.53 -2.73
CA PHE A 112 17.18 3.37 -1.97
C PHE A 112 17.02 3.56 -0.45
N MET A 113 17.40 4.72 0.09
CA MET A 113 17.26 5.02 1.51
C MET A 113 15.80 5.03 1.97
N VAL A 114 14.91 5.66 1.19
CA VAL A 114 13.46 5.69 1.46
C VAL A 114 12.86 4.29 1.40
N GLY A 115 13.30 3.46 0.45
CA GLY A 115 12.89 2.06 0.37
C GLY A 115 13.25 1.26 1.62
N TRP A 116 14.48 1.40 2.12
CA TRP A 116 14.90 0.75 3.38
C TRP A 116 14.17 1.31 4.60
N ASN A 117 13.99 2.62 4.69
CA ASN A 117 13.25 3.23 5.78
C ASN A 117 11.80 2.70 5.85
N PHE A 118 11.14 2.62 4.69
CA PHE A 118 9.81 2.05 4.59
C PHE A 118 9.76 0.56 4.92
N PHE A 119 10.75 -0.22 4.46
CA PHE A 119 10.86 -1.64 4.81
C PHE A 119 10.98 -1.85 6.32
N PHE A 120 11.85 -1.09 7.00
CA PHE A 120 11.97 -1.18 8.46
C PHE A 120 10.71 -0.72 9.18
N TYR A 121 10.03 0.30 8.67
CA TYR A 121 8.74 0.73 9.20
C TYR A 121 7.70 -0.40 9.15
N GLU A 122 7.48 -1.00 7.97
CA GLU A 122 6.52 -2.10 7.80
C GLU A 122 6.94 -3.35 8.60
N ALA A 123 8.24 -3.67 8.67
CA ALA A 123 8.75 -4.79 9.44
C ALA A 123 8.55 -4.62 10.96
N LEU A 124 8.71 -3.40 11.48
CA LEU A 124 8.49 -3.07 12.89
C LEU A 124 7.00 -2.85 13.23
N LEU A 125 6.17 -2.61 12.22
CA LEU A 125 4.72 -2.45 12.41
C LEU A 125 4.07 -3.77 12.86
N ILE A 126 4.51 -4.92 12.33
CA ILE A 126 3.99 -6.25 12.72
C ILE A 126 4.13 -6.51 14.24
N PRO A 127 5.33 -6.43 14.87
CA PRO A 127 5.44 -6.64 16.31
C PRO A 127 4.72 -5.55 17.11
N PHE A 128 4.64 -4.31 16.60
CA PHE A 128 3.85 -3.24 17.23
C PHE A 128 2.37 -3.62 17.30
N GLU A 129 1.78 -4.14 16.23
CA GLU A 129 0.38 -4.61 16.20
C GLU A 129 0.13 -5.76 17.19
N ILE A 130 1.09 -6.67 17.35
CA ILE A 130 0.97 -7.79 18.31
C ILE A 130 0.96 -7.28 19.75
N VAL A 131 1.86 -6.35 20.09
CA VAL A 131 1.90 -5.71 21.42
C VAL A 131 0.63 -4.89 21.68
N ALA A 132 0.15 -4.19 20.65
CA ALA A 132 -1.09 -3.45 20.68
C ALA A 132 -2.30 -4.34 21.00
N LEU A 133 -2.44 -5.47 20.31
CA LEU A 133 -3.50 -6.45 20.56
C LEU A 133 -3.42 -7.03 21.97
N ASN A 134 -2.21 -7.31 22.47
CA ASN A 134 -2.02 -7.79 23.83
C ASN A 134 -2.50 -6.77 24.88
N LEU A 135 -2.20 -5.49 24.69
CA LEU A 135 -2.65 -4.40 25.57
C LEU A 135 -4.18 -4.22 25.54
N VAL A 136 -4.81 -4.36 24.37
CA VAL A 136 -6.28 -4.31 24.27
C VAL A 136 -6.93 -5.48 24.99
N VAL A 137 -6.36 -6.69 24.89
CA VAL A 137 -6.90 -7.88 25.56
C VAL A 137 -6.69 -7.81 27.07
N SER A 138 -5.59 -7.22 27.55
CA SER A 138 -5.37 -7.01 28.99
C SER A 138 -6.43 -6.10 29.62
N PHE A 139 -7.13 -5.25 28.85
CA PHE A 139 -8.26 -4.46 29.37
C PHE A 139 -9.41 -5.33 29.91
N TRP A 140 -9.60 -6.54 29.36
CA TRP A 140 -10.69 -7.44 29.75
C TRP A 140 -10.27 -8.56 30.71
N SER A 141 -8.98 -8.87 30.82
CA SER A 141 -8.48 -9.87 31.76
C SER A 141 -7.01 -9.64 32.13
N ASP A 142 -6.77 -9.32 33.40
CA ASP A 142 -5.42 -9.15 33.97
C ASP A 142 -4.63 -10.47 34.05
N ASN A 143 -5.29 -11.63 33.94
CA ASN A 143 -4.63 -12.93 33.91
C ASN A 143 -3.85 -13.19 32.61
N ILE A 144 -4.07 -12.38 31.56
CA ILE A 144 -3.39 -12.53 30.27
C ILE A 144 -2.00 -11.89 30.31
N THR A 145 -1.76 -10.92 31.18
CA THR A 145 -0.47 -10.23 31.37
C THR A 145 0.60 -11.06 32.10
N ASP A 146 0.26 -12.25 32.61
CA ASP A 146 1.26 -13.19 33.11
C ASP A 146 2.14 -13.72 31.97
N ALA A 147 3.41 -13.97 32.27
CA ALA A 147 4.43 -14.35 31.28
C ALA A 147 4.06 -15.61 30.45
N GLY A 148 3.30 -16.54 31.03
CA GLY A 148 2.82 -17.75 30.33
C GLY A 148 1.70 -17.46 29.31
N PRO A 149 0.54 -16.91 29.75
CA PRO A 149 -0.57 -16.55 28.87
C PRO A 149 -0.24 -15.53 27.78
N THR A 150 0.63 -14.55 28.06
CA THR A 150 1.08 -13.57 27.05
C THR A 150 1.83 -14.25 25.91
N ALA A 151 2.75 -15.17 26.21
CA ALA A 151 3.49 -15.91 25.18
C ALA A 151 2.55 -16.77 24.32
N GLY A 152 1.54 -17.41 24.93
CA GLY A 152 0.52 -18.17 24.22
C GLY A 152 -0.32 -17.32 23.26
N PHE A 153 -0.72 -16.11 23.69
CA PHE A 153 -1.46 -15.18 22.84
C PHE A 153 -0.63 -14.67 21.66
N ILE A 154 0.63 -14.30 21.89
CA ILE A 154 1.55 -13.86 20.83
C ILE A 154 1.73 -14.97 19.79
N ILE A 155 1.94 -16.21 20.21
CA ILE A 155 2.07 -17.37 19.32
C ILE A 155 0.78 -17.58 18.51
N ALA A 156 -0.39 -17.50 19.15
CA ALA A 156 -1.67 -17.64 18.46
C ALA A 156 -1.88 -16.57 17.36
N VAL A 157 -1.51 -15.32 17.65
CA VAL A 157 -1.59 -14.21 16.68
C VAL A 157 -0.62 -14.43 15.52
N ILE A 158 0.62 -14.86 15.79
CA ILE A 158 1.61 -15.19 14.74
C ILE A 158 1.11 -16.33 13.85
N ILE A 159 0.53 -17.38 14.45
CA ILE A 159 -0.05 -18.50 13.68
C ILE A 159 -1.22 -18.01 12.82
N ALA A 160 -2.10 -17.15 13.36
CA ALA A 160 -3.20 -16.57 12.60
C ALA A 160 -2.70 -15.73 11.41
N TYR A 161 -1.66 -14.90 11.60
CA TYR A 161 -1.02 -14.18 10.50
C TYR A 161 -0.40 -15.12 9.46
N GLY A 162 0.23 -16.22 9.91
CA GLY A 162 0.78 -17.25 9.03
C GLY A 162 -0.31 -17.93 8.19
N VAL A 163 -1.43 -18.31 8.80
CA VAL A 163 -2.57 -18.90 8.11
C VAL A 163 -3.17 -17.91 7.11
N CYS A 164 -3.37 -16.65 7.50
CA CYS A 164 -3.84 -15.60 6.59
C CYS A 164 -2.88 -15.40 5.40
N ASN A 165 -1.56 -15.43 5.64
CA ASN A 165 -0.57 -15.36 4.56
C ASN A 165 -0.69 -16.56 3.61
N VAL A 166 -0.77 -17.78 4.15
CA VAL A 166 -0.90 -19.01 3.33
C VAL A 166 -2.22 -19.02 2.55
N LEU A 167 -3.33 -18.60 3.16
CA LEU A 167 -4.62 -18.48 2.47
C LEU A 167 -4.58 -17.43 1.37
N ALA A 168 -3.95 -16.28 1.62
CA ALA A 168 -3.78 -15.23 0.60
C ALA A 168 -2.97 -15.76 -0.59
N VAL A 169 -1.86 -16.47 -0.33
CA VAL A 169 -1.04 -17.10 -1.37
C VAL A 169 -1.81 -18.24 -2.07
N GLY A 170 -2.60 -19.02 -1.33
CA GLY A 170 -3.41 -20.11 -1.87
C GLY A 170 -4.49 -19.62 -2.83
N VAL A 171 -5.23 -18.56 -2.46
CA VAL A 171 -6.21 -17.91 -3.35
C VAL A 171 -5.53 -17.31 -4.58
N PHE A 172 -4.32 -16.75 -4.42
CA PHE A 172 -3.54 -16.23 -5.54
C PHE A 172 -3.07 -17.36 -6.48
N GLY A 173 -2.61 -18.49 -5.92
CA GLY A 173 -2.15 -19.67 -6.65
C GLY A 173 -3.29 -20.39 -7.38
N GLU A 174 -4.48 -20.50 -6.77
CA GLU A 174 -5.67 -21.00 -7.45
C GLU A 174 -6.07 -20.09 -8.61
N ALA A 175 -6.06 -18.77 -8.41
CA ALA A 175 -6.38 -17.81 -9.47
C ALA A 175 -5.42 -17.92 -10.68
N GLU A 176 -4.13 -18.19 -10.45
CA GLU A 176 -3.16 -18.45 -11.52
C GLU A 176 -3.36 -19.83 -12.17
N PHE A 177 -3.71 -20.87 -11.41
CA PHE A 177 -4.01 -22.20 -11.94
C PHE A 177 -5.22 -22.18 -12.90
N TRP A 178 -6.32 -21.52 -12.51
CA TRP A 178 -7.50 -21.37 -13.37
C TRP A 178 -7.24 -20.49 -14.61
N LEU A 179 -6.39 -19.46 -14.49
CA LEU A 179 -5.98 -18.63 -15.62
C LEU A 179 -5.02 -19.36 -16.58
N ALA A 180 -4.14 -20.23 -16.06
CA ALA A 180 -3.24 -21.05 -16.86
C ALA A 180 -3.99 -22.16 -17.60
N LEU A 181 -5.10 -22.66 -17.04
CA LEU A 181 -5.97 -23.64 -17.71
C LEU A 181 -6.79 -23.04 -18.86
N GLY A 182 -7.06 -21.74 -18.82
CA GLY A 182 -7.77 -20.99 -19.85
C GLY A 182 -6.90 -20.42 -20.98
N LYS A 183 -5.62 -20.79 -21.03
CA LYS A 183 -4.63 -20.34 -22.02
C LYS A 183 -4.20 -21.52 -22.89
#